data_AF-A0A3M1EE38-F1
#
_entry.id   AF-A0A3M1EE38-F1
#
_cell.length_a   1.000
_cell.length_b   1.000
_cell.length_c   1.000
_cell.angle_alpha   90.00
_cell.angle_beta   90.00
_cell.angle_gamma   90.00
#
_symmetry.space_group_name_H-M   'P 1'
#
loop_
_entity.id
_entity.type
_entity.pdbx_description
1 polymer ?
#
loop_
_entity_poly.entity_id
_entity_poly.type
_entity_poly.pdbx_seq_one_letter_code
_entity_poly.pdbx_strand_id
1 'polypeptide(L)'
;AILRDRLDRPLRVCGMVPNRGEAGGGPFWVRGEDGTPSLRIVERAEIDPEIDGERFRRATHFNPVDLVCRLRDRRGNPYRLERYIDPTAVFITEKSYEGRRLKALERPGLWNGAMAHWNTLFVEVPAFTFNPVKRVNDLLAPAHRSKGES
;
A
#
# COMPACT_ATOMS: atom_id res chain seq x y z
N ALA A 1 4.12 23.08 18.61
CA ALA A 1 4.33 23.13 17.15
C ALA A 1 4.31 21.74 16.51
N ILE A 2 5.13 20.80 16.99
CA ILE A 2 5.31 19.44 16.42
C ILE A 2 4.00 18.64 16.28
N LEU A 3 3.15 18.61 17.31
CA LEU A 3 1.89 17.86 17.25
C LEU A 3 0.95 18.37 16.15
N ARG A 4 0.89 19.69 15.94
CA ARG A 4 0.04 20.28 14.91
C ARG A 4 0.54 19.91 13.51
N ASP A 5 1.86 19.89 13.29
CA ASP A 5 2.45 19.45 12.02
C ASP A 5 2.17 17.98 11.71
N ARG A 6 2.22 17.10 12.72
CA ARG A 6 1.95 15.66 12.56
C ARG A 6 0.46 15.38 12.29
N LEU A 7 -0.44 16.13 12.92
CA LEU A 7 -1.90 15.96 12.73
C LEU A 7 -2.41 16.64 11.45
N ASP A 8 -1.79 17.73 11.00
CA ASP A 8 -2.20 18.51 9.82
C ASP A 8 -1.52 18.04 8.54
N ARG A 9 -1.77 16.77 8.20
CA ARG A 9 -1.24 16.11 7.01
C ARG A 9 -2.38 15.54 6.16
N PRO A 10 -2.12 15.23 4.88
CA PRO A 10 -2.99 14.36 4.12
C PRO A 10 -3.29 13.07 4.89
N LEU A 11 -4.50 12.54 4.72
CA LEU A 11 -4.95 11.31 5.39
C LEU A 11 -5.33 10.28 4.33
N ARG A 12 -4.98 9.03 4.57
CA ARG A 12 -5.53 7.87 3.85
C ARG A 12 -6.19 6.92 4.84
N VAL A 13 -7.39 6.47 4.51
CA VAL A 13 -8.05 5.33 5.14
C VAL A 13 -7.90 4.17 4.18
N CYS A 14 -7.28 3.09 4.62
CA CYS A 14 -7.00 1.94 3.80
C CYS A 14 -7.87 0.78 4.26
N GLY A 15 -8.71 0.29 3.35
CA GLY A 15 -9.41 -0.97 3.55
C GLY A 15 -8.41 -2.10 3.71
N MET A 16 -8.71 -3.06 4.59
CA MET A 16 -7.92 -4.24 4.84
C MET A 16 -8.84 -5.44 4.81
N VAL A 17 -8.43 -6.51 4.13
CA VAL A 17 -9.20 -7.76 4.11
C VAL A 17 -8.37 -8.87 4.75
N PRO A 18 -9.00 -9.87 5.40
CA PRO A 18 -8.27 -10.99 5.99
C PRO A 18 -7.39 -11.70 4.97
N ASN A 19 -6.14 -11.95 5.33
CA ASN A 19 -5.16 -12.60 4.47
C ASN A 19 -5.36 -14.12 4.46
N ARG A 20 -5.61 -14.68 3.29
CA ARG A 20 -5.75 -16.11 2.99
C ARG A 20 -4.59 -16.64 2.14
N GLY A 21 -3.49 -15.89 2.06
CA GLY A 21 -2.32 -16.19 1.24
C GLY A 21 -2.24 -15.38 -0.05
N GLU A 22 -3.03 -14.31 -0.18
CA GLU A 22 -2.98 -13.43 -1.35
C GLU A 22 -1.64 -12.69 -1.44
N ALA A 23 -1.12 -12.57 -2.67
CA ALA A 23 0.00 -11.67 -2.93
C ALA A 23 -0.44 -10.21 -2.81
N GLY A 24 0.25 -9.42 -1.98
CA GLY A 24 0.00 -7.99 -1.80
C GLY A 24 0.77 -7.42 -0.61
N GLY A 25 0.62 -6.11 -0.40
CA GLY A 25 1.14 -5.44 0.79
C GLY A 25 0.21 -5.57 1.99
N GLY A 26 0.77 -5.59 3.19
CA GLY A 26 0.03 -5.73 4.45
C GLY A 26 0.18 -4.52 5.37
N PRO A 27 -0.65 -4.39 6.42
CA PRO A 27 -0.52 -3.34 7.40
C PRO A 27 0.62 -3.62 8.38
N PHE A 28 1.61 -2.73 8.45
CA PHE A 28 2.72 -2.86 9.41
C PHE A 28 3.10 -1.52 10.05
N TRP A 29 3.71 -1.62 11.23
CA TRP A 29 4.48 -0.54 11.82
C TRP A 29 5.89 -0.51 11.22
N VAL A 30 6.25 0.61 10.63
CA VAL A 30 7.59 0.87 10.09
C VAL A 30 8.25 1.96 10.91
N ARG A 31 9.49 1.72 11.33
CA ARG A 31 10.31 2.71 12.02
C ARG A 31 11.02 3.58 10.98
N GLY A 32 10.78 4.89 11.02
CA GLY A 32 11.52 5.84 10.19
C GLY A 32 12.96 6.01 10.64
N GLU A 33 13.78 6.70 9.84
CA GLU A 33 15.18 7.02 10.16
C GLU A 33 15.32 7.80 11.47
N ASP A 34 14.34 8.65 11.79
CA ASP A 34 14.24 9.40 13.05
C ASP A 34 13.80 8.54 14.25
N GLY A 35 13.62 7.23 14.05
CA GLY A 35 13.14 6.30 15.06
C GLY A 35 11.63 6.33 15.29
N THR A 36 10.89 7.22 14.64
CA THR A 36 9.43 7.36 14.82
C THR A 36 8.69 6.20 14.15
N PRO A 37 7.78 5.51 14.85
CA PRO A 37 6.93 4.50 14.23
C PRO A 37 5.83 5.13 13.39
N SER A 38 5.52 4.54 12.24
CA SER A 38 4.43 4.94 11.34
C SER A 38 3.72 3.73 10.74
N LEU A 39 2.43 3.86 10.46
CA LEU A 39 1.65 2.82 9.79
C LEU A 39 1.86 2.87 8.27
N ARG A 40 2.28 1.76 7.66
CA ARG A 40 2.52 1.63 6.21
C ARG A 40 1.95 0.32 5.65
N ILE A 41 1.70 0.29 4.35
CA ILE A 41 1.20 -0.88 3.62
C ILE A 41 2.39 -1.61 3.02
N VAL A 42 3.21 -2.27 3.83
CA VAL A 42 4.51 -2.81 3.39
C VAL A 42 4.32 -3.95 2.40
N GLU A 43 5.00 -3.89 1.27
CA GLU A 43 5.03 -4.92 0.24
C GLU A 43 6.22 -5.87 0.42
N ARG A 44 6.12 -7.06 -0.19
CA ARG A 44 7.21 -8.06 -0.14
C ARG A 44 8.53 -7.53 -0.69
N ALA A 45 8.48 -6.61 -1.65
CA ALA A 45 9.68 -6.03 -2.26
C ALA A 45 10.40 -5.03 -1.32
N GLU A 46 9.74 -4.57 -0.26
CA GLU A 46 10.26 -3.58 0.69
C GLU A 46 10.85 -4.21 1.97
N ILE A 47 10.84 -5.54 2.09
CA ILE A 47 11.34 -6.25 3.27
C ILE A 47 12.63 -7.01 2.99
N ASP A 48 13.44 -7.15 4.03
CA ASP A 48 14.49 -8.15 4.05
C ASP A 48 13.85 -9.52 4.42
N PRO A 49 13.91 -10.54 3.54
CA PRO A 49 13.27 -11.82 3.80
C PRO A 49 13.91 -12.63 4.93
N GLU A 50 15.18 -12.38 5.26
CA GLU A 50 15.88 -13.02 6.36
C GLU A 50 15.52 -12.37 7.71
N ILE A 51 15.35 -11.05 7.73
CA ILE A 51 15.08 -10.28 8.95
C ILE A 51 13.57 -10.16 9.24
N ASP A 52 12.77 -9.85 8.23
CA ASP A 52 11.35 -9.48 8.36
C ASP A 52 10.40 -10.53 7.77
N GLY A 53 10.92 -11.53 7.07
CA GLY A 53 10.12 -12.53 6.35
C GLY A 53 9.12 -13.28 7.24
N GLU A 54 9.46 -13.60 8.49
CA GLU A 54 8.51 -14.24 9.42
C GLU A 54 7.37 -13.29 9.79
N ARG A 55 7.68 -12.04 10.16
CA ARG A 55 6.67 -11.02 10.51
C ARG A 55 5.73 -10.79 9.35
N PHE A 56 6.28 -10.70 8.14
CA PHE A 56 5.50 -10.51 6.93
C PHE A 56 4.54 -11.67 6.67
N ARG A 57 5.02 -12.92 6.78
CA ARG A 57 4.18 -14.13 6.62
C ARG A 57 3.06 -14.25 7.66
N ARG A 58 3.22 -13.62 8.82
CA ARG A 58 2.23 -13.62 9.90
C ARG A 58 1.19 -12.50 9.80
N ALA A 59 1.24 -11.70 8.73
CA ALA A 59 0.24 -10.66 8.50
C ALA A 59 -1.16 -11.24 8.41
N THR A 60 -2.05 -10.79 9.31
CA THR A 60 -3.44 -11.23 9.37
C THR A 60 -4.30 -10.63 8.26
N HIS A 61 -3.83 -9.55 7.63
CA HIS A 61 -4.56 -8.78 6.63
C HIS A 61 -3.64 -8.38 5.47
N PHE A 62 -4.25 -8.08 4.33
CA PHE A 62 -3.59 -7.40 3.22
C PHE A 62 -4.46 -6.27 2.70
N ASN A 63 -3.83 -5.33 1.98
CA ASN A 63 -4.52 -4.19 1.39
C ASN A 63 -5.01 -4.54 -0.04
N PRO A 64 -6.32 -4.44 -0.32
CA PRO A 64 -6.91 -4.66 -1.63
C PRO A 64 -6.77 -3.46 -2.57
N VAL A 65 -5.94 -2.46 -2.24
CA VAL A 65 -5.84 -1.18 -2.96
C VAL A 65 -7.09 -0.30 -2.82
N ASP A 66 -7.92 -0.56 -1.80
CA ASP A 66 -9.07 0.28 -1.48
C ASP A 66 -8.66 1.41 -0.54
N LEU A 67 -8.62 2.63 -1.06
CA LEU A 67 -8.12 3.82 -0.37
C LEU A 67 -9.09 4.99 -0.48
N VAL A 68 -9.46 5.56 0.66
CA VAL A 68 -10.15 6.85 0.73
C VAL A 68 -9.16 7.90 1.22
N CYS A 69 -8.96 8.95 0.42
CA CYS A 69 -7.95 9.97 0.69
C CYS A 69 -8.57 11.34 1.02
N ARG A 70 -8.06 11.99 2.08
CA ARG A 70 -8.32 13.41 2.37
C ARG A 70 -7.14 14.25 1.92
N LEU A 71 -7.37 15.04 0.88
CA LEU A 71 -6.33 15.83 0.20
C LEU A 71 -6.34 17.32 0.58
N ARG A 72 -7.25 17.73 1.47
CA ARG A 72 -7.43 19.12 1.90
C ARG A 72 -7.25 19.27 3.41
N ASP A 73 -6.73 20.43 3.79
CA ASP A 73 -6.58 20.84 5.18
C ASP A 73 -7.93 21.14 5.83
N ARG A 74 -7.91 21.46 7.14
CA ARG A 74 -9.13 21.80 7.90
C ARG A 74 -9.86 23.08 7.45
N ARG A 75 -9.24 23.88 6.58
CA ARG A 75 -9.78 25.12 5.99
C ARG A 75 -10.25 24.89 4.55
N GLY A 76 -10.11 23.68 4.02
CA GLY A 76 -10.46 23.33 2.65
C GLY A 76 -9.36 23.60 1.62
N ASN A 77 -8.17 24.05 2.02
CA ASN A 77 -7.06 24.27 1.09
C ASN A 77 -6.43 22.94 0.68
N PRO A 78 -6.04 22.75 -0.59
CA PRO A 78 -5.33 21.56 -1.01
C PRO A 78 -3.94 21.49 -0.37
N TYR A 79 -3.54 20.30 0.08
CA TYR A 79 -2.16 20.06 0.49
C TYR A 79 -1.24 20.01 -0.73
N ARG A 80 0.00 20.48 -0.56
CA ARG A 80 1.10 20.21 -1.50
C ARG A 80 1.65 18.82 -1.21
N LEU A 81 1.15 17.80 -1.92
CA LEU A 81 1.41 16.39 -1.62
C LEU A 81 2.89 16.02 -1.73
N GLU A 82 3.65 16.74 -2.55
CA GLU A 82 5.10 16.55 -2.74
C GLU A 82 5.88 16.81 -1.45
N ARG A 83 5.30 17.53 -0.48
CA ARG A 83 5.92 17.75 0.84
C ARG A 83 5.83 16.53 1.76
N TYR A 84 5.05 15.51 1.37
CA TYR A 84 4.75 14.34 2.20
C TYR A 84 5.25 13.03 1.58
N ILE A 85 6.11 13.12 0.56
CA ILE A 85 6.79 11.99 -0.06
C ILE A 85 8.07 11.65 0.71
N ASP A 86 8.46 10.39 0.67
CA ASP A 86 9.79 9.95 1.06
C ASP A 86 10.62 9.65 -0.20
N PRO A 87 11.60 10.51 -0.55
CA PRO A 87 12.38 10.33 -1.77
C PRO A 87 13.38 9.16 -1.69
N THR A 88 13.67 8.65 -0.49
CA THR A 88 14.63 7.54 -0.29
C THR A 88 13.97 6.18 -0.40
N ALA A 89 12.63 6.12 -0.35
CA ALA A 89 11.82 4.91 -0.50
C ALA A 89 11.75 4.41 -1.97
N VAL A 90 12.91 4.18 -2.58
CA VAL A 90 13.08 3.61 -3.93
C VAL A 90 13.21 2.09 -3.86
N PHE A 91 12.76 1.39 -4.91
CA PHE A 91 12.95 -0.05 -5.04
C PHE A 91 13.62 -0.41 -6.36
N ILE A 92 14.44 -1.46 -6.33
CA ILE A 92 15.15 -1.96 -7.52
C ILE A 92 14.32 -3.09 -8.10
N THR A 93 13.88 -2.93 -9.35
CA THR A 93 13.21 -4.00 -10.10
C THR A 93 14.14 -4.62 -11.12
N GLU A 94 14.00 -5.93 -11.30
CA GLU A 94 14.63 -6.64 -12.41
C GLU A 94 13.60 -6.79 -13.53
N LYS A 95 13.94 -6.28 -14.72
CA LYS A 95 13.11 -6.40 -15.93
C LYS A 95 13.88 -7.15 -17.00
N SER A 96 13.18 -7.88 -17.85
CA SER A 96 13.75 -8.45 -19.07
C SER A 96 13.27 -7.62 -20.25
N TYR A 97 14.18 -7.11 -21.06
CA TYR A 97 13.86 -6.43 -22.31
C TYR A 97 14.75 -7.01 -23.41
N GLU A 98 14.12 -7.54 -24.46
CA GLU A 98 14.81 -8.19 -25.60
C GLU A 98 15.84 -9.25 -25.17
N GLY A 99 15.49 -10.06 -24.17
CA GLY A 99 16.36 -11.13 -23.66
C GLY A 99 17.51 -10.66 -22.76
N ARG A 100 17.63 -9.36 -22.49
CA ARG A 100 18.62 -8.80 -21.55
C ARG A 100 17.97 -8.51 -20.20
N ARG A 101 18.67 -8.92 -19.13
CA ARG A 101 18.31 -8.51 -17.76
C ARG A 101 18.71 -7.05 -17.54
N LEU A 102 17.76 -6.25 -17.11
CA LEU A 102 17.92 -4.85 -16.75
C LEU A 102 17.58 -4.69 -15.27
N LYS A 103 18.36 -3.87 -14.57
CA LYS A 103 17.99 -3.37 -13.25
C LYS A 103 17.47 -1.95 -13.42
N ALA A 104 16.25 -1.69 -12.94
CA ALA A 104 15.66 -0.36 -12.94
C ALA A 104 15.52 0.11 -11.49
N LEU A 105 15.92 1.35 -11.23
CA LEU A 105 15.59 2.02 -9.99
C LEU A 105 14.23 2.69 -10.18
N GLU A 106 13.21 2.18 -9.49
CA GLU A 106 11.90 2.79 -9.51
C GLU A 106 11.86 3.91 -8.47
N ARG A 107 11.44 5.10 -8.92
CA ARG A 107 11.15 6.24 -8.05
C ARG A 107 10.17 5.81 -6.96
N PRO A 108 10.10 6.53 -5.82
CA PRO A 108 9.18 6.21 -4.74
C PRO A 108 7.79 5.95 -5.30
N GLY A 109 7.46 4.67 -5.38
CA GLY A 109 6.39 4.12 -6.19
C GLY A 109 5.45 3.35 -5.31
N LEU A 110 4.17 3.33 -5.71
CA LEU A 110 3.04 2.95 -4.86
C LEU A 110 2.98 3.73 -3.54
N TRP A 111 1.87 3.58 -2.82
CA TRP A 111 1.44 4.43 -1.72
C TRP A 111 2.45 4.58 -0.57
N ASN A 112 3.46 3.72 -0.39
CA ASN A 112 4.40 3.86 0.72
C ASN A 112 5.44 4.96 0.52
N GLY A 113 5.98 5.12 -0.68
CA GLY A 113 6.95 6.18 -0.96
C GLY A 113 6.26 7.53 -1.21
N ALA A 114 5.23 7.53 -2.07
CA ALA A 114 4.49 8.74 -2.43
C ALA A 114 3.58 9.27 -1.30
N MET A 115 3.25 8.44 -0.30
CA MET A 115 2.41 8.81 0.85
C MET A 115 3.07 8.52 2.19
N ALA A 116 4.40 8.46 2.23
CA ALA A 116 5.19 8.05 3.41
C ALA A 116 4.90 8.85 4.68
N HIS A 117 4.57 10.14 4.53
CA HIS A 117 4.30 11.03 5.65
C HIS A 117 2.82 11.36 5.83
N TRP A 118 1.92 10.60 5.21
CA TRP A 118 0.49 10.76 5.39
C TRP A 118 0.03 10.11 6.68
N ASN A 119 -1.02 10.67 7.29
CA ASN A 119 -1.72 9.98 8.35
C ASN A 119 -2.44 8.77 7.74
N THR A 120 -2.27 7.61 8.37
CA THR A 120 -2.77 6.33 7.85
C THR A 120 -3.68 5.69 8.87
N LEU A 121 -4.85 5.26 8.43
CA LEU A 121 -5.80 4.47 9.21
C LEU A 121 -6.10 3.18 8.47
N PHE A 122 -6.11 2.06 9.20
CA PHE A 122 -6.46 0.76 8.67
C PHE A 122 -7.82 0.34 9.18
N VAL A 123 -8.69 -0.09 8.28
CA VAL A 123 -10.06 -0.52 8.60
C VAL A 123 -10.28 -1.86 7.94
N GLU A 124 -10.66 -2.86 8.72
CA GLU A 124 -11.10 -4.14 8.16
C GLU A 124 -12.41 -3.92 7.38
N VAL A 125 -12.45 -4.41 6.14
CA VAL A 125 -13.62 -4.35 5.26
C VAL A 125 -14.01 -5.77 4.84
N PRO A 126 -15.29 -6.01 4.49
CA PRO A 126 -15.72 -7.33 4.06
C PRO A 126 -14.92 -7.83 2.85
N ALA A 127 -14.47 -9.09 2.86
CA ALA A 127 -13.63 -9.63 1.78
C ALA A 127 -14.23 -9.49 0.37
N PHE A 128 -15.56 -9.49 0.25
CA PHE A 128 -16.24 -9.36 -1.05
C PHE A 128 -16.07 -7.97 -1.70
N THR A 129 -15.61 -6.94 -0.96
CA THR A 129 -15.29 -5.63 -1.56
C THR A 129 -14.07 -5.71 -2.48
N PHE A 130 -13.30 -6.81 -2.39
CA PHE A 130 -12.13 -7.06 -3.21
C PHE A 130 -12.29 -8.35 -4.04
N ASN A 131 -12.40 -8.19 -5.36
CA ASN A 131 -12.44 -9.29 -6.31
C ASN A 131 -11.31 -9.07 -7.33
N PRO A 132 -10.06 -9.46 -7.02
CA PRO A 132 -8.93 -9.22 -7.91
C PRO A 132 -8.95 -10.20 -9.08
N VAL A 133 -8.50 -9.71 -10.24
CA VAL A 133 -8.20 -10.54 -11.41
C VAL A 133 -6.69 -10.49 -11.65
N LYS A 134 -5.97 -11.53 -11.22
CA LYS A 134 -4.51 -11.66 -11.39
C LYS A 134 -4.14 -12.62 -12.52
N ARG A 135 -5.01 -13.59 -12.83
CA ARG A 135 -4.89 -14.55 -13.93
C ARG A 135 -6.18 -14.54 -14.75
N VAL A 136 -6.10 -14.98 -16.01
CA VAL A 136 -7.27 -15.09 -16.90
C VAL A 136 -8.39 -15.93 -16.25
N ASN A 137 -8.03 -17.00 -15.53
CA ASN A 137 -9.01 -17.87 -14.87
C ASN A 137 -9.73 -17.22 -13.69
N ASP A 138 -9.21 -16.11 -13.13
CA ASP A 138 -9.88 -15.41 -12.02
C ASP A 138 -11.21 -14.79 -12.50
N LEU A 139 -11.33 -14.48 -13.80
CA LEU A 139 -12.58 -14.01 -14.43
C LEU A 139 -13.72 -15.05 -14.35
N LEU A 140 -13.40 -16.33 -14.12
CA LEU A 140 -14.41 -17.37 -13.96
C LEU A 140 -15.04 -17.35 -12.56
N ALA A 141 -14.53 -16.56 -11.61
CA ALA A 141 -15.11 -16.49 -10.28
C ALA A 141 -16.55 -15.92 -10.33
N PRO A 142 -17.46 -16.38 -9.46
CA PRO A 142 -18.85 -15.90 -9.44
C PRO A 142 -19.00 -14.39 -9.36
N ALA A 143 -18.08 -13.71 -8.68
CA ALA A 143 -18.08 -12.25 -8.54
C ALA A 143 -17.86 -11.49 -9.86
N HIS A 144 -17.32 -12.15 -10.90
CA HIS A 144 -17.04 -11.55 -12.21
C HIS A 144 -18.01 -12.00 -13.31
N ARG A 145 -18.91 -12.93 -13.01
CA ARG A 145 -19.94 -13.37 -13.95
C ARG A 145 -21.08 -12.37 -13.94
N SER A 146 -21.60 -12.01 -15.12
CA SER A 146 -22.91 -11.38 -15.19
C SER A 146 -23.92 -12.33 -14.52
N LYS A 147 -24.83 -11.79 -13.71
CA LYS A 147 -26.03 -12.55 -13.34
C LYS A 147 -26.73 -12.86 -14.66
N GLY A 148 -26.78 -14.14 -15.04
CA GLY A 148 -27.47 -14.54 -16.26
C GLY A 148 -28.87 -13.95 -16.27
N GLU A 149 -29.24 -13.31 -17.38
CA GLU A 149 -30.64 -13.00 -17.67
C GLU A 149 -31.40 -14.32 -17.66
N SER A 150 -32.20 -14.52 -16.63
CA SER A 150 -33.19 -15.59 -16.51
C SER A 150 -34.53 -15.11 -17.04
#